data_AF-A0A485NIR1-F1
#
_entry.id   AF-A0A485NIR1-F1
#
_cell.length_a   1.000
_cell.length_b   1.000
_cell.length_c   1.000
_cell.angle_alpha   90.00
_cell.angle_beta   90.00
_cell.angle_gamma   90.00
#
_symmetry.space_group_name_H-M   'P 1'
#
loop_
_entity.id
_entity.type
_entity.pdbx_description
1 polymer ?
#
loop_
_entity_poly.entity_id
_entity_poly.type
_entity_poly.pdbx_seq_one_letter_code
_entity_poly.pdbx_strand_id
1 'polypeptide(L)'
;IWRQDPHLRPVGPGPPQGCGTVLLSGPRKGREVYRHFGKAPRTPHSHTKPYVRSKGRKFERARGRRNFIFFFRNWKGYENSG
;
A
#
# COMPACT_ATOMS: atom_id res chain seq x y z
N ILE A 1 -53.11 27.65 13.18
CA ILE A 1 -53.32 26.18 13.09
C ILE A 1 -53.22 25.82 11.62
N TRP A 2 -52.01 25.50 11.14
CA TRP A 2 -51.81 25.08 9.75
C TRP A 2 -52.06 23.58 9.69
N ARG A 3 -53.20 23.18 9.13
CA ARG A 3 -53.51 21.77 8.85
C ARG A 3 -52.55 21.28 7.77
N GLN A 4 -51.96 20.10 7.99
CA GLN A 4 -51.09 19.42 7.03
C GLN A 4 -51.93 18.56 6.10
N ASP A 5 -51.74 18.72 4.79
CA ASP A 5 -52.34 17.85 3.77
C ASP A 5 -51.54 16.53 3.66
N PRO A 6 -52.16 15.35 3.85
CA PRO A 6 -51.45 14.07 3.96
C PRO A 6 -51.01 13.44 2.62
N HIS A 7 -51.23 14.09 1.48
CA HIS A 7 -50.98 13.53 0.14
C HIS A 7 -49.75 14.08 -0.58
N LEU A 8 -49.07 15.08 -0.03
CA LEU A 8 -47.86 15.65 -0.62
C LEU A 8 -46.62 14.93 -0.06
N ARG A 9 -45.89 14.22 -0.92
CA ARG A 9 -44.55 13.72 -0.54
C ARG A 9 -43.66 14.92 -0.25
N PRO A 10 -43.03 15.02 0.94
CA PRO A 10 -42.17 16.14 1.25
C PRO A 10 -40.91 16.06 0.38
N VAL A 11 -40.82 16.93 -0.62
CA VAL A 11 -39.60 17.17 -1.39
C VAL A 11 -38.85 18.29 -0.68
N GLY A 12 -38.27 17.96 0.47
CA GLY A 12 -37.47 18.87 1.29
C GLY A 12 -35.99 18.46 1.31
N PRO A 13 -35.06 19.39 1.63
CA PRO A 13 -33.65 19.04 1.82
C PRO A 13 -33.53 17.92 2.87
N GLY A 14 -32.62 16.97 2.64
CA GLY A 14 -32.41 15.81 3.51
C GLY A 14 -32.17 16.19 4.97
N PRO A 15 -32.23 15.22 5.90
CA PRO A 15 -32.23 15.49 7.34
C PRO A 15 -31.04 16.40 7.72
N PRO A 16 -31.29 17.60 8.27
CA PRO A 16 -30.24 18.60 8.55
C PRO A 16 -29.23 18.12 9.61
N GLN A 17 -29.53 17.02 10.30
CA GLN A 17 -28.74 16.45 11.40
C GLN A 17 -28.05 15.11 11.03
N GLY A 18 -28.19 14.62 9.79
CA GLY A 18 -27.53 13.39 9.34
C GLY A 18 -28.06 12.08 9.95
N CYS A 19 -29.15 12.13 10.71
CA CYS A 19 -29.79 10.97 11.33
C CYS A 19 -30.17 9.91 10.28
N GLY A 20 -29.74 8.66 10.46
CA GLY A 20 -30.05 7.55 9.55
C GLY A 20 -29.10 7.39 8.35
N THR A 21 -27.93 8.05 8.35
CA THR A 21 -26.91 7.90 7.31
C THR A 21 -25.67 7.15 7.81
N VAL A 22 -25.07 6.31 6.94
CA VAL A 22 -23.79 5.64 7.21
C VAL A 22 -22.71 6.31 6.38
N LEU A 23 -21.70 6.86 7.04
CA LEU A 23 -20.54 7.44 6.37
C LEU A 23 -19.60 6.32 5.91
N LEU A 24 -19.49 6.15 4.60
CA LEU A 24 -18.53 5.22 3.99
C LEU A 24 -17.34 6.00 3.45
N SER A 25 -16.14 5.47 3.69
CA SER A 25 -14.91 6.00 3.09
C SER A 25 -14.20 4.90 2.32
N GLY A 26 -13.72 5.24 1.13
CA GLY A 26 -12.94 4.31 0.31
C GLY A 26 -11.60 3.93 0.97
N PRO A 27 -10.91 2.90 0.44
CA PRO A 27 -9.65 2.44 0.98
C PRO A 27 -8.56 3.53 0.91
N ARG A 28 -8.24 4.13 2.05
CA ARG A 28 -7.31 5.27 2.16
C ARG A 28 -5.89 4.92 1.69
N LYS A 29 -5.45 3.68 1.89
CA LYS A 29 -4.10 3.20 1.59
C LYS A 29 -3.98 2.41 0.27
N GLY A 30 -5.00 2.45 -0.60
CA GLY A 30 -4.99 1.73 -1.88
C GLY A 30 -4.08 2.35 -2.96
N ARG A 31 -3.57 3.56 -2.74
CA ARG A 31 -2.76 4.29 -3.73
C ARG A 31 -1.36 3.68 -3.88
N GLU A 32 -0.81 3.73 -5.08
CA GLU A 32 0.54 3.22 -5.37
C GLU A 32 1.63 3.87 -4.50
N VAL A 33 1.46 5.15 -4.18
CA VAL A 33 2.36 5.90 -3.30
C VAL A 33 2.61 5.17 -1.97
N TYR A 34 1.59 4.52 -1.40
CA TYR A 34 1.73 3.79 -0.14
C TYR A 34 2.61 2.54 -0.23
N ARG A 35 2.90 2.03 -1.43
CA ARG A 35 3.83 0.91 -1.64
C ARG A 35 5.29 1.31 -1.49
N HIS A 36 5.58 2.60 -1.59
CA HIS A 36 6.92 3.16 -1.44
C HIS A 36 7.23 3.58 0.00
N PHE A 37 6.22 3.58 0.88
CA PHE A 37 6.40 3.87 2.29
C PHE A 37 6.75 2.62 3.10
N GLY A 38 7.32 2.83 4.28
CA GLY A 38 7.72 1.78 5.21
C GLY A 38 9.23 1.66 5.36
N LYS A 39 9.70 0.47 5.76
CA LYS A 39 11.14 0.20 5.96
C LYS A 39 11.92 0.48 4.68
N ALA A 40 13.16 0.94 4.83
CA ALA A 40 14.01 1.26 3.70
C ALA A 40 14.15 0.04 2.76
N PRO A 41 14.08 0.25 1.42
CA PRO A 41 14.27 -0.82 0.47
C PRO A 41 15.67 -1.43 0.65
N ARG A 42 15.77 -2.76 0.53
CA ARG A 42 16.98 -3.58 0.75
C ARG A 42 17.29 -3.94 2.21
N THR A 43 16.50 -3.50 3.17
CA THR A 43 16.58 -4.05 4.54
C THR A 43 16.00 -5.48 4.56
N PRO A 44 16.52 -6.37 5.44
CA PRO A 44 15.99 -7.73 5.56
C PRO A 44 14.47 -7.73 5.78
N HIS A 45 13.75 -8.62 5.10
CA HIS A 45 12.29 -8.74 5.19
C HIS A 45 11.50 -7.47 4.80
N SER A 46 12.11 -6.55 4.03
CA SER A 46 11.39 -5.39 3.47
C SER A 46 10.76 -5.71 2.11
N HIS A 47 9.50 -5.34 1.97
CA HIS A 47 8.73 -5.47 0.72
C HIS A 47 8.42 -4.11 0.06
N THR A 48 9.04 -3.04 0.55
CA THR A 48 8.88 -1.68 0.03
C THR A 48 9.33 -1.61 -1.43
N LYS A 49 8.46 -1.06 -2.29
CA LYS A 49 8.75 -0.88 -3.71
C LYS A 49 9.81 0.23 -3.87
N PRO A 50 10.97 -0.03 -4.50
CA PRO A 50 11.94 1.03 -4.78
C PRO A 50 11.45 1.96 -5.89
N TYR A 51 11.93 3.21 -5.87
CA TYR A 51 11.74 4.13 -6.99
C TYR A 51 12.74 3.82 -8.09
N VAL A 52 12.25 3.32 -9.22
CA VAL A 52 13.07 2.93 -10.36
C VAL A 52 12.45 3.52 -11.62
N ARG A 53 13.27 4.11 -12.49
CA ARG A 53 12.82 4.76 -13.74
C ARG A 53 11.99 3.83 -14.63
N SER A 54 12.38 2.56 -14.74
CA SER A 54 11.69 1.56 -15.54
C SER A 54 11.85 0.16 -14.98
N LYS A 55 10.86 -0.70 -15.21
CA LYS A 55 10.92 -2.11 -14.82
C LYS A 55 11.71 -2.90 -15.87
N GLY A 56 12.69 -3.70 -15.44
CA GLY A 56 13.41 -4.59 -16.37
C GLY A 56 14.56 -5.38 -15.73
N ARG A 57 15.19 -6.27 -16.51
CA ARG A 57 16.29 -7.14 -16.06
C ARG A 57 17.50 -6.35 -15.55
N LYS A 58 17.77 -5.19 -16.17
CA LYS A 58 18.92 -4.33 -15.91
C LYS A 58 18.70 -3.29 -14.79
N PHE A 59 17.47 -3.13 -14.30
CA PHE A 59 17.13 -2.09 -13.33
C PHE A 59 16.98 -2.67 -11.92
N GLU A 60 17.94 -2.39 -11.04
CA GLU A 60 17.92 -2.71 -9.60
C GLU A 60 17.64 -4.18 -9.21
N ARG A 61 17.97 -5.17 -10.06
CA ARG A 61 17.78 -6.60 -9.76
C ARG A 61 19.06 -7.37 -9.43
N ALA A 62 20.21 -6.72 -9.32
CA ALA A 62 21.53 -7.37 -9.19
C ALA A 62 21.89 -7.66 -7.72
N ARG A 63 23.01 -7.12 -7.23
CA ARG A 63 23.52 -7.35 -5.86
C ARG A 63 22.50 -6.94 -4.80
N GLY A 64 22.43 -7.71 -3.70
CA GLY A 64 21.52 -7.44 -2.58
C GLY A 64 20.04 -7.77 -2.82
N ARG A 65 19.69 -8.38 -3.97
CA ARG A 65 18.33 -8.82 -4.30
C ARG A 65 18.20 -10.32 -4.59
N ARG A 66 19.31 -10.98 -4.92
CA ARG A 66 19.34 -12.41 -5.23
C ARG A 66 20.43 -13.07 -4.40
N ASN A 67 20.20 -14.31 -4.01
CA ASN A 67 21.22 -15.17 -3.45
C ASN A 67 22.18 -15.52 -4.59
N PHE A 68 23.36 -14.90 -4.63
CA PHE A 68 24.39 -15.23 -5.60
C PHE A 68 25.34 -16.27 -4.99
N ILE A 69 25.56 -17.35 -5.73
CA ILE A 69 26.36 -18.52 -5.30
C ILE A 69 27.79 -18.12 -4.92
N PHE A 70 28.38 -17.08 -5.52
CA PHE A 70 29.77 -16.69 -5.29
C PHE A 70 30.08 -16.25 -3.84
N PHE A 71 29.14 -15.58 -3.17
CA PHE A 71 29.36 -15.16 -1.78
C PHE A 71 29.18 -16.33 -0.81
N PHE A 72 28.18 -17.19 -1.06
CA PHE A 72 27.81 -18.25 -0.12
C PHE A 72 28.68 -19.51 -0.26
N ARG A 73 29.14 -19.84 -1.48
CA ARG A 73 29.89 -21.07 -1.76
C ARG A 73 31.40 -20.92 -1.54
N ASN A 74 31.94 -19.71 -1.64
CA ASN A 74 33.37 -19.46 -1.44
C ASN A 74 33.68 -19.14 0.04
N TRP A 75 32.77 -18.52 0.80
CA TRP A 75 32.98 -18.21 2.23
C TRP A 75 33.20 -19.45 3.11
N LYS A 76 32.33 -20.46 2.98
CA LYS A 76 32.42 -21.71 3.74
C LYS A 76 33.70 -22.51 3.48
N GLY A 77 34.40 -22.27 2.36
CA GLY A 77 35.66 -22.94 2.02
C GLY A 77 36.87 -22.36 2.73
N TYR A 78 36.86 -21.06 3.07
CA TYR A 78 37.97 -20.38 3.74
C TYR A 78 38.02 -20.61 5.25
N GLU A 79 36.90 -20.97 5.89
CA GLU A 79 36.85 -21.28 7.34
C GLU A 79 37.40 -22.68 7.68
N ASN A 80 37.56 -23.58 6.70
CA ASN A 80 37.96 -24.97 6.92
C ASN A 80 39.37 -25.32 6.37
N SER A 81 40.14 -24.31 5.96
CA SER A 81 41.49 -24.47 5.37
C SER A 81 42.62 -24.06 6.32
N GLY A 82 42.36 -24.06 7.64
CA GLY A 82 43.34 -23.82 8.70
C GLY A 82 43.44 -25.02 9.61
#